data_AF-A0A432KAV5-F1
#
_entry.id   AF-A0A432KAV5-F1
#
_cell.length_a   1.000
_cell.length_b   1.000
_cell.length_c   1.000
_cell.angle_alpha   90.00
_cell.angle_beta   90.00
_cell.angle_gamma   90.00
#
_symmetry.space_group_name_H-M   'P 1'
#
loop_
_entity.id
_entity.type
_entity.pdbx_description
1 polymer ?
#
loop_
_entity_poly.entity_id
_entity_poly.type
_entity_poly.pdbx_seq_one_letter_code
_entity_poly.pdbx_strand_id
1 'polypeptide(L)'
;MVVKQVEGAGNSNRLLNYSAIDPSPFSGISYYRLKQTDYDGQYEYSQIEVVNFTPSITGVVIYPNPTNNRITIQANAEELSTIKIYNILGKDVTNQTKQISKSDNQRVINVSNLARGLYTVKTITTANKMYKQ
;
A
#
# COMPACT_ATOMS: atom_id res chain seq x y z
N MET A 1 -1.83 -6.82 -16.62
CA MET A 1 -3.05 -7.28 -15.90
C MET A 1 -4.25 -6.75 -16.65
N VAL A 2 -5.33 -7.54 -16.78
CA VAL A 2 -6.61 -7.01 -17.27
C VAL A 2 -7.37 -6.46 -16.06
N VAL A 3 -7.67 -5.17 -16.08
CA VAL A 3 -8.40 -4.50 -15.00
C VAL A 3 -9.89 -4.76 -15.11
N LYS A 4 -10.45 -4.61 -16.32
CA LYS A 4 -11.87 -4.84 -16.60
C LYS A 4 -12.05 -5.15 -18.09
N GLN A 5 -13.03 -6.00 -18.39
CA GLN A 5 -13.53 -6.23 -19.74
C GLN A 5 -14.96 -5.71 -19.82
N VAL A 6 -15.31 -5.04 -20.92
CA VAL A 6 -16.64 -4.49 -21.17
C VAL A 6 -17.10 -5.01 -22.53
N GLU A 7 -18.32 -5.52 -22.61
CA GLU A 7 -18.90 -5.98 -23.87
C GLU A 7 -19.11 -4.78 -24.81
N GLY A 8 -18.67 -4.92 -26.05
CA GLY A 8 -18.94 -3.94 -27.09
C GLY A 8 -20.41 -4.00 -27.50
N ALA A 9 -21.05 -2.84 -27.72
CA ALA A 9 -22.43 -2.78 -28.19
C ALA A 9 -22.61 -3.04 -29.70
N GLY A 10 -21.60 -3.66 -30.34
CA GLY A 10 -21.55 -3.96 -31.76
C GLY A 10 -21.37 -2.75 -32.67
N ASN A 11 -21.84 -2.87 -33.92
CA ASN A 11 -21.74 -1.81 -34.92
C ASN A 11 -22.62 -0.62 -34.52
N SER A 12 -22.02 0.57 -34.42
CA SER A 12 -22.72 1.80 -34.13
C SER A 12 -22.33 2.90 -35.10
N ASN A 13 -23.33 3.56 -35.68
CA ASN A 13 -23.14 4.76 -36.50
C ASN A 13 -23.06 6.04 -35.64
N ARG A 14 -22.96 5.89 -34.31
CA ARG A 14 -22.88 6.96 -33.32
C ARG A 14 -21.77 6.65 -32.31
N LEU A 15 -21.09 7.69 -31.81
CA LEU A 15 -20.07 7.53 -30.79
C LEU A 15 -20.65 6.85 -29.53
N LEU A 16 -20.00 5.77 -29.09
CA LEU A 16 -20.32 5.07 -27.86
C LEU A 16 -19.23 5.31 -26.82
N ASN A 17 -19.63 5.72 -25.62
CA ASN A 17 -18.71 5.96 -24.51
C ASN A 17 -18.70 4.74 -23.58
N TYR A 18 -17.50 4.32 -23.19
CA TYR A 18 -17.28 3.23 -22.25
C TYR A 18 -16.50 3.74 -21.05
N SER A 19 -16.72 3.14 -19.88
CA SER A 19 -15.95 3.45 -18.67
C SER A 19 -15.62 2.19 -17.89
N ALA A 20 -14.44 2.22 -17.26
CA ALA A 20 -13.94 1.18 -16.38
C ALA A 20 -13.26 1.82 -15.17
N ILE A 21 -13.33 1.13 -14.03
CA ILE A 21 -12.70 1.55 -12.78
C ILE A 21 -11.70 0.47 -12.41
N ASP A 22 -10.46 0.86 -12.10
CA ASP A 22 -9.51 0.01 -11.39
C ASP A 22 -9.74 0.18 -9.88
N PRO A 23 -10.29 -0.83 -9.16
CA PRO A 23 -10.54 -0.72 -7.73
C PRO A 23 -9.26 -0.87 -6.89
N SER A 24 -8.14 -1.31 -7.46
CA SER A 24 -6.89 -1.58 -6.74
C SER A 24 -5.67 -1.18 -7.57
N PRO A 25 -5.53 0.10 -7.93
CA PRO A 25 -4.38 0.57 -8.69
C PRO A 25 -3.08 0.35 -7.92
N PHE A 26 -2.01 0.03 -8.64
CA PHE A 26 -0.68 -0.07 -8.02
C PHE A 26 -0.21 1.31 -7.55
N SER A 27 0.55 1.33 -6.46
CA SER A 27 1.20 2.56 -5.99
C SER A 27 2.31 2.99 -6.95
N GLY A 28 2.43 4.29 -7.19
CA GLY A 28 3.37 4.87 -8.13
C GLY A 28 2.81 4.96 -9.55
N ILE A 29 3.69 4.85 -10.54
CA ILE A 29 3.33 5.02 -11.95
C ILE A 29 2.71 3.73 -12.50
N SER A 30 1.47 3.84 -12.96
CA SER A 30 0.76 2.80 -13.68
C SER A 30 0.49 3.22 -15.13
N TYR A 31 0.55 2.26 -16.04
CA TYR A 31 0.33 2.45 -17.47
C TYR A 31 -0.95 1.73 -17.88
N TYR A 32 -1.92 2.47 -18.41
CA TYR A 32 -3.20 1.93 -18.85
C TYR A 32 -3.34 2.10 -20.36
N ARG A 33 -3.93 1.12 -21.01
CA ARG A 33 -4.35 1.22 -22.41
C ARG A 33 -5.57 0.34 -22.63
N LEU A 34 -6.42 0.73 -23.58
CA LEU A 34 -7.55 -0.07 -24.02
C LEU A 34 -7.07 -1.09 -25.04
N LYS A 35 -7.66 -2.28 -25.01
CA LYS A 35 -7.59 -3.26 -26.09
C LYS A 35 -9.00 -3.43 -26.64
N GLN A 36 -9.20 -3.12 -27.91
CA GLN A 36 -10.47 -3.33 -28.61
C GLN A 36 -10.31 -4.55 -29.50
N THR A 37 -11.33 -5.39 -29.60
CA THR A 37 -11.31 -6.60 -30.43
C THR A 37 -12.56 -6.59 -31.30
N ASP A 38 -12.37 -6.73 -32.61
CA ASP A 38 -13.42 -6.78 -33.60
C ASP A 38 -14.00 -8.21 -33.69
N TYR A 39 -15.12 -8.36 -34.39
CA TYR A 39 -15.84 -9.62 -34.55
C TYR A 39 -15.02 -10.71 -35.24
N ASP A 40 -14.05 -10.34 -36.06
CA ASP A 40 -13.13 -11.26 -36.74
C ASP A 40 -11.94 -11.69 -35.86
N GLY A 41 -11.87 -11.20 -34.61
CA GLY A 41 -10.82 -11.49 -33.65
C GLY A 41 -9.59 -10.61 -33.76
N GLN A 42 -9.54 -9.68 -34.72
CA GLN A 42 -8.48 -8.68 -34.79
C GLN A 42 -8.60 -7.69 -33.65
N TYR A 43 -7.47 -7.16 -33.18
CA TYR A 43 -7.46 -6.22 -32.07
C TYR A 43 -6.54 -5.03 -32.29
N GLU A 44 -6.93 -3.91 -31.68
CA GLU A 44 -6.14 -2.68 -31.66
C GLU A 44 -5.95 -2.21 -30.21
N TYR A 45 -4.84 -1.52 -29.96
CA TYR A 45 -4.58 -0.86 -28.69
C TYR A 45 -4.70 0.65 -28.82
N SER A 46 -5.27 1.29 -27.81
CA SER A 46 -5.19 2.75 -27.69
C SER A 46 -3.76 3.21 -27.37
N GLN A 47 -3.57 4.53 -27.37
CA GLN A 47 -2.42 5.15 -26.70
C GLN A 47 -2.36 4.75 -25.23
N ILE A 48 -1.15 4.80 -24.67
CA ILE A 48 -0.91 4.51 -23.26
C ILE A 48 -1.14 5.78 -22.45
N GLU A 49 -2.04 5.68 -21.49
CA GLU A 49 -2.28 6.70 -20.47
C GLU A 49 -1.45 6.39 -19.22
N VAL A 50 -0.74 7.41 -18.72
CA VAL A 50 0.13 7.28 -17.54
C VAL A 50 -0.57 7.91 -16.35
N VAL A 51 -0.78 7.12 -15.30
CA VAL A 51 -1.38 7.57 -14.05
C VAL A 51 -0.38 7.36 -12.92
N ASN A 52 -0.01 8.43 -12.23
CA ASN A 52 0.76 8.34 -11.00
C ASN A 52 -0.20 8.29 -9.80
N PHE A 53 -0.40 7.09 -9.26
CA PHE A 53 -1.22 6.88 -8.08
C PHE A 53 -0.34 6.78 -6.84
N THR A 54 -0.08 7.91 -6.19
CA THR A 54 0.57 7.94 -4.89
C THR A 54 -0.50 8.07 -3.82
N PRO A 55 -0.94 6.97 -3.17
CA PRO A 55 -1.91 7.09 -2.08
C PRO A 55 -1.35 8.03 -1.03
N SER A 56 -2.04 9.14 -0.80
CA SER A 56 -1.69 10.12 0.22
C SER A 56 -1.92 9.49 1.59
N ILE A 57 -0.94 8.76 2.10
CA ILE A 57 -0.98 8.29 3.48
C ILE A 57 -0.71 9.51 4.35
N THR A 58 -1.79 10.10 4.87
CA THR A 58 -1.73 11.18 5.83
C THR A 58 -1.46 10.58 7.21
N GLY A 59 -0.20 10.61 7.63
CA GLY A 59 0.23 10.21 8.97
C GLY A 59 0.76 8.77 9.08
N VAL A 60 0.93 8.32 10.32
CA VAL A 60 1.52 7.02 10.66
C VAL A 60 0.49 6.17 11.38
N VAL A 61 0.13 5.03 10.79
CA VAL A 61 -0.82 4.07 11.35
C VAL A 61 -0.08 2.81 11.78
N ILE A 62 -0.38 2.30 12.97
CA ILE A 62 0.24 1.09 13.52
C ILE A 62 -0.86 0.10 13.91
N TYR A 63 -0.80 -1.11 13.34
CA TYR A 63 -1.77 -2.17 13.60
C TYR A 63 -1.17 -3.57 13.53
N PRO A 64 -1.76 -4.58 14.19
CA PRO A 64 -2.77 -4.42 15.21
C PRO A 64 -2.17 -3.78 16.46
N ASN A 65 -3.01 -3.05 17.20
CA ASN A 65 -2.68 -2.54 18.53
C ASN A 65 -3.94 -2.70 19.40
N PRO A 66 -3.96 -3.59 20.41
CA PRO A 66 -2.86 -4.47 20.89
C PRO A 66 -2.25 -5.44 19.88
N THR A 67 -1.03 -5.89 20.14
CA THR A 67 -0.33 -6.93 19.36
C THR A 67 0.27 -8.03 20.23
N ASN A 68 0.41 -9.23 19.67
CA ASN A 68 1.14 -10.35 20.28
C ASN A 68 2.52 -10.57 19.65
N ASN A 69 2.62 -10.64 18.32
CA ASN A 69 3.86 -11.11 17.67
C ASN A 69 4.41 -10.16 16.62
N ARG A 70 3.56 -9.35 16.00
CA ARG A 70 3.94 -8.49 14.88
C ARG A 70 3.08 -7.24 14.81
N ILE A 71 3.67 -6.17 14.31
CA ILE A 71 2.96 -4.96 13.93
C ILE A 71 3.26 -4.64 12.47
N THR A 72 2.34 -3.89 11.91
CA THR A 72 2.40 -3.27 10.61
C THR A 72 2.36 -1.78 10.82
N ILE A 73 3.37 -1.08 10.30
CA ILE A 73 3.46 0.38 10.31
C ILE A 73 3.22 0.82 8.87
N GLN A 74 2.18 1.62 8.67
CA GLN A 74 1.80 2.16 7.38
C GLN A 74 1.95 3.69 7.42
N ALA A 75 2.81 4.20 6.55
CA ALA A 75 3.15 5.61 6.42
C ALA A 75 3.81 5.84 5.05
N ASN A 76 4.08 7.08 4.67
CA ASN A 76 4.87 7.37 3.47
C ASN A 76 6.33 6.86 3.61
N ALA A 77 7.05 6.78 2.49
CA ALA A 77 8.41 6.24 2.47
C ALA A 77 9.40 7.04 3.35
N GLU A 78 9.20 8.34 3.50
CA GLU A 78 10.03 9.23 4.33
C GLU A 78 9.87 8.92 5.82
N GLU A 79 8.64 8.76 6.30
CA GLU A 79 8.35 8.32 7.67
C GLU A 79 8.96 6.95 7.99
N LEU A 80 8.92 6.03 7.01
CA LEU A 80 9.43 4.67 7.15
C LEU A 80 10.93 4.53 6.88
N SER A 81 11.65 5.65 6.71
CA SER A 81 13.11 5.66 6.52
C SER A 81 13.85 5.26 7.80
N THR A 82 13.28 5.63 8.96
CA THR A 82 13.82 5.32 10.28
C THR A 82 12.68 4.89 11.19
N ILE A 83 12.79 3.70 11.80
CA ILE A 83 11.86 3.22 12.81
C ILE A 83 12.64 2.82 14.04
N LYS A 84 12.26 3.39 15.19
CA LYS A 84 12.81 3.04 16.50
C LYS A 84 11.69 2.63 17.44
N ILE A 85 11.97 1.67 18.32
CA ILE A 85 11.02 1.19 19.31
C ILE A 85 11.63 1.41 20.70
N TYR A 86 10.90 2.11 21.55
CA TYR A 86 11.29 2.44 22.91
C TYR A 86 10.36 1.76 23.91
N ASN A 87 10.90 1.27 25.02
CA ASN A 87 10.06 0.81 26.14
C ASN A 87 9.53 2.01 26.96
N ILE A 88 8.72 1.75 27.99
CA ILE A 88 8.14 2.78 28.87
C ILE A 88 9.19 3.64 29.60
N LEU A 89 10.42 3.14 29.75
CA LEU A 89 11.54 3.85 30.36
C LEU A 89 12.33 4.70 29.34
N GLY A 90 11.91 4.74 28.06
CA GLY A 90 12.62 5.45 27.00
C GLY A 90 13.88 4.73 26.50
N LYS A 91 14.10 3.48 26.89
CA LYS A 91 15.23 2.67 26.39
C LYS A 91 14.94 2.20 24.97
N ASP A 92 15.89 2.41 24.07
CA ASP A 92 15.84 1.87 22.70
C ASP A 92 15.96 0.35 22.74
N VAL A 93 14.92 -0.34 22.25
CA VAL A 93 14.82 -1.79 22.17
C VAL A 93 14.68 -2.26 20.72
N THR A 94 14.99 -1.40 19.74
CA THR A 94 14.86 -1.71 18.31
C THR A 94 15.64 -2.98 17.93
N ASN A 95 16.82 -3.17 18.54
CA ASN A 95 17.68 -4.35 18.35
C ASN A 95 17.06 -5.68 18.83
N GLN A 96 15.96 -5.63 19.60
CA GLN A 96 15.21 -6.81 20.03
C GLN A 96 14.07 -7.17 19.05
N THR A 97 13.88 -6.37 18.00
CA THR A 97 12.82 -6.56 17.00
C THR A 97 13.44 -6.88 15.65
N LYS A 98 12.64 -7.44 14.74
CA LYS A 98 13.10 -7.78 13.38
C LYS A 98 12.10 -7.31 12.33
N GLN A 99 12.55 -6.51 11.37
CA GLN A 99 11.76 -6.22 10.19
C GLN A 99 11.63 -7.50 9.35
N ILE A 100 10.40 -7.96 9.10
CA ILE A 100 10.10 -9.19 8.36
C ILE A 100 9.51 -8.92 6.96
N SER A 101 9.01 -7.72 6.69
CA SER A 101 8.57 -7.30 5.34
C SER A 101 8.72 -5.79 5.14
N LYS A 102 8.94 -5.38 3.89
CA LYS A 102 9.11 -4.00 3.43
C LYS A 102 8.38 -3.80 2.09
N SER A 103 7.52 -2.79 2.02
CA SER A 103 7.00 -2.20 0.78
C SER A 103 7.07 -0.68 0.88
N ASP A 104 6.87 0.08 -0.19
CA ASP A 104 7.10 1.54 -0.18
C ASP A 104 6.39 2.26 0.98
N ASN A 105 5.16 1.82 1.27
CA ASN A 105 4.26 2.43 2.23
C ASN A 105 4.02 1.59 3.49
N GLN A 106 4.77 0.49 3.67
CA GLN A 106 4.55 -0.42 4.78
C GLN A 106 5.86 -1.02 5.31
N ARG A 107 5.91 -1.23 6.62
CA ARG A 107 6.91 -2.06 7.30
C ARG A 107 6.20 -3.04 8.22
N VAL A 108 6.62 -4.30 8.18
CA VAL A 108 6.14 -5.31 9.12
C VAL A 108 7.29 -5.66 10.07
N ILE A 109 7.06 -5.48 11.37
CA ILE A 109 8.06 -5.70 12.42
C ILE A 109 7.59 -6.82 13.32
N ASN A 110 8.43 -7.84 13.49
CA ASN A 110 8.29 -8.86 14.50
C ASN A 110 8.73 -8.30 15.87
N VAL A 111 7.81 -8.36 16.83
CA VAL A 111 7.96 -7.90 18.21
C VAL A 111 7.79 -9.05 19.23
N SER A 112 7.84 -10.31 18.80
CA SER A 112 7.61 -11.48 19.66
C SER A 112 8.61 -11.59 20.82
N ASN A 113 9.82 -11.07 20.63
CA ASN A 113 10.88 -11.08 21.65
C ASN A 113 10.73 -9.97 22.70
N LEU A 114 9.81 -9.03 22.50
CA LEU A 114 9.50 -8.00 23.48
C LEU A 114 8.61 -8.58 24.57
N ALA A 115 8.91 -8.22 25.82
CA ALA A 115 8.04 -8.52 26.95
C ALA A 115 6.68 -7.82 26.80
N ARG A 116 5.69 -8.30 27.54
CA ARG A 116 4.37 -7.65 27.63
C ARG A 116 4.53 -6.25 28.20
N GLY A 117 3.88 -5.26 27.60
CA GLY A 117 3.98 -3.88 28.07
C GLY A 117 3.66 -2.80 27.03
N LEU A 118 3.88 -1.56 27.44
CA LEU A 118 3.70 -0.38 26.60
C LEU A 118 5.03 0.03 25.95
N TYR A 119 4.97 0.28 24.65
CA TYR A 119 6.10 0.71 23.83
C TYR A 119 5.72 1.97 23.03
N THR A 120 6.73 2.75 22.68
CA THR A 120 6.61 3.89 21.76
C THR A 120 7.34 3.54 20.47
N VAL A 121 6.62 3.52 19.37
CA VAL A 121 7.18 3.41 18.02
C VAL A 121 7.39 4.82 17.48
N LYS A 122 8.63 5.16 17.19
CA LYS A 122 9.04 6.45 16.64
C LYS A 122 9.44 6.27 15.18
N THR A 123 8.75 6.98 14.30
CA THR A 123 9.14 7.21 12.90
C THR A 123 9.93 8.53 12.80
N ILE A 124 10.15 9.05 11.60
CA ILE A 124 10.94 10.28 11.42
C ILE A 124 10.34 11.49 12.15
N THR A 125 9.03 11.72 12.02
CA THR A 125 8.35 12.85 12.67
C THR A 125 7.43 12.43 13.81
N THR A 126 6.90 11.20 13.78
CA THR A 126 5.78 10.80 14.63
C THR A 126 6.20 9.78 15.69
N ALA A 127 5.59 9.85 16.87
CA ALA A 127 5.72 8.85 17.91
C ALA A 127 4.33 8.30 18.29
N ASN A 128 4.14 6.99 18.16
CA ASN A 128 2.88 6.31 18.41
C ASN A 128 3.04 5.26 19.52
N LYS A 129 2.03 5.13 20.37
CA LYS A 129 2.00 4.10 21.43
C LYS A 129 1.56 2.75 20.86
N MET A 130 2.20 1.68 21.31
CA MET A 130 1.91 0.30 20.97
C MET A 130 1.82 -0.53 22.25
N TYR A 131 0.77 -1.33 22.38
CA TYR A 131 0.58 -2.25 23.50
C TYR A 131 0.88 -3.69 23.08
N LYS A 132 1.82 -4.33 23.77
CA LYS A 132 2.24 -5.72 23.57
C LYS A 132 1.62 -6.61 24.65
N GLN A 133 0.88 -7.62 24.20
CA GLN A 133 0.27 -8.68 25.01
C GLN A 133 1.14 -9.94 25.11
#